data_AF-A0A6J1P5X6-F1
#
_entry.id   AF-A0A6J1P5X6-F1
#
_cell.length_a   1.000
_cell.length_b   1.000
_cell.length_c   1.000
_cell.angle_alpha   90.00
_cell.angle_beta   90.00
_cell.angle_gamma   90.00
#
_symmetry.space_group_name_H-M   'P 1'
#
loop_
_entity.id
_entity.type
_entity.pdbx_description
1 polymer ?
#
loop_
_entity_poly.entity_id
_entity_poly.type
_entity_poly.pdbx_seq_one_letter_code
_entity_poly.pdbx_strand_id
1 'polypeptide(L)'
;MDDERRLIGICCRYMCSDCGKRFAIKLHLRDHINWEHLKNYVYSCDECQKVFKTRNSVYLHKQAVHMKDSLEHLCDHCGKPFPNNAKLRSHILGIHSGGVQYQCALCDARFSWKSCLSRHVRLKHRKRADRAREQ
;
A
#
# COMPACT_ATOMS: atom_id res chain seq x y z
N MET A 1 26.09 10.12 -19.45
CA MET A 1 25.49 9.01 -18.68
C MET A 1 25.76 9.36 -17.23
N ASP A 2 24.75 9.81 -16.47
CA ASP A 2 24.74 9.90 -14.99
C ASP A 2 23.59 10.83 -14.58
N ASP A 3 22.36 10.32 -14.60
CA ASP A 3 21.16 11.05 -14.15
C ASP A 3 20.56 10.37 -12.92
N GLU A 4 21.35 10.30 -11.83
CA GLU A 4 20.89 9.80 -10.53
C GLU A 4 20.78 10.92 -9.50
N ARG A 5 19.90 11.90 -9.75
CA ARG A 5 19.49 12.85 -8.70
C ARG A 5 18.01 13.19 -8.76
N ARG A 6 17.22 12.38 -8.06
CA ARG A 6 16.26 12.80 -7.03
C ARG A 6 15.49 11.57 -6.62
N LEU A 7 15.46 11.25 -5.33
CA LEU A 7 14.26 10.75 -4.61
C LEU A 7 14.59 10.55 -3.12
N ILE A 8 14.43 11.64 -2.37
CA ILE A 8 13.71 11.71 -1.08
C ILE A 8 13.85 10.46 -0.18
N GLY A 9 14.86 10.46 0.71
CA GLY A 9 14.70 10.05 2.12
C GLY A 9 14.14 8.66 2.41
N ILE A 10 14.39 7.68 1.55
CA ILE A 10 14.20 6.26 1.83
C ILE A 10 15.52 5.60 1.42
N CYS A 11 16.24 5.01 2.36
CA CYS A 11 17.51 4.37 2.08
C CYS A 11 17.24 3.08 1.27
N CYS A 12 17.11 3.22 -0.05
CA CYS A 12 16.93 2.10 -0.98
C CYS A 12 18.26 1.34 -1.13
N ARG A 13 18.65 0.63 -0.06
CA ARG A 13 19.90 -0.15 0.05
C ARG A 13 19.85 -1.47 -0.71
N TYR A 14 18.67 -1.98 -1.00
CA TYR A 14 18.51 -3.30 -1.59
C TYR A 14 18.33 -3.18 -3.10
N MET A 15 19.34 -3.57 -3.87
CA MET A 15 19.34 -3.52 -5.32
C MET A 15 19.16 -4.93 -5.89
N CYS A 16 18.36 -5.05 -6.95
CA CYS A 16 18.27 -6.27 -7.74
C CYS A 16 19.50 -6.39 -8.64
N SER A 17 20.20 -7.53 -8.54
CA SER A 17 21.37 -7.81 -9.38
C SER A 17 21.00 -8.05 -10.85
N ASP A 18 19.80 -8.58 -11.12
CA ASP A 18 19.36 -8.92 -12.47
C ASP A 18 18.87 -7.71 -13.30
N CYS A 19 18.27 -6.70 -12.66
CA CYS A 19 17.71 -5.55 -13.38
C CYS A 19 18.01 -4.16 -12.76
N GLY A 20 18.84 -4.09 -11.72
CA GLY A 20 19.28 -2.83 -11.10
C GLY A 20 18.21 -2.07 -10.31
N LYS A 21 16.96 -2.55 -10.25
CA LYS A 21 15.87 -1.90 -9.50
C LYS A 21 16.20 -1.83 -8.01
N ARG A 22 15.93 -0.68 -7.38
CA ARG A 22 16.24 -0.42 -5.97
C ARG A 22 14.98 -0.43 -5.10
N PHE A 23 15.11 -1.04 -3.93
CA PHE A 23 14.04 -1.25 -2.97
C PHE A 23 14.45 -0.76 -1.58
N ALA A 24 13.47 -0.20 -0.88
CA ALA A 24 13.60 0.30 0.48
C ALA A 24 13.78 -0.80 1.53
N ILE A 25 13.21 -1.99 1.28
CA ILE A 25 13.08 -3.08 2.23
C ILE A 25 13.48 -4.38 1.54
N LYS A 26 14.28 -5.21 2.23
CA LYS A 26 14.77 -6.50 1.71
C LYS A 26 13.64 -7.43 1.26
N LEU A 27 12.51 -7.42 1.97
CA LEU A 27 11.31 -8.18 1.61
C LEU A 27 10.81 -7.82 0.21
N HIS A 28 10.74 -6.52 -0.13
CA HIS A 28 10.29 -6.10 -1.45
C HIS A 28 11.27 -6.46 -2.56
N LEU A 29 12.58 -6.44 -2.28
CA LEU A 29 13.58 -6.95 -3.22
C LEU A 29 13.38 -8.45 -3.46
N ARG A 30 13.20 -9.23 -2.39
CA ARG A 30 12.94 -10.68 -2.49
C ARG A 30 11.68 -10.94 -3.31
N ASP A 31 10.59 -10.24 -3.01
CA ASP A 31 9.35 -10.36 -3.78
C ASP A 31 9.61 -10.02 -5.24
N HIS A 32 10.30 -8.91 -5.53
CA HIS A 32 10.62 -8.54 -6.90
C HIS A 32 11.42 -9.63 -7.65
N ILE A 33 12.47 -10.17 -7.04
CA ILE A 33 13.26 -11.26 -7.64
C ILE A 33 12.38 -12.47 -7.90
N ASN A 34 11.54 -12.81 -6.93
CA ASN A 34 10.65 -13.96 -7.03
C ASN A 34 9.59 -13.79 -8.13
N TRP A 35 9.10 -12.57 -8.32
CA TRP A 35 8.07 -12.24 -9.29
C TRP A 35 8.60 -12.08 -10.72
N GLU A 36 9.72 -11.40 -10.89
CA GLU A 36 10.18 -10.94 -12.21
C GLU A 36 11.30 -11.81 -12.79
N HIS A 37 12.09 -12.47 -11.94
CA HIS A 37 13.30 -13.19 -12.37
C HIS A 37 13.16 -14.70 -12.18
N LEU A 38 12.70 -15.15 -11.01
CA LEU A 38 12.63 -16.58 -10.70
C LEU A 38 11.28 -17.22 -11.05
N LYS A 39 10.22 -16.43 -11.19
CA LYS A 39 8.83 -16.93 -11.35
C LYS A 39 8.43 -17.98 -10.29
N ASN A 40 9.06 -17.93 -9.11
CA ASN A 40 8.91 -18.92 -8.05
C ASN A 40 7.72 -18.57 -7.15
N TYR A 41 6.53 -18.47 -7.74
CA TYR A 41 5.36 -18.06 -7.00
C TYR A 41 4.83 -19.19 -6.11
N VAL A 42 4.71 -18.91 -4.81
CA VAL A 42 4.45 -19.96 -3.80
C VAL A 42 2.95 -20.19 -3.57
N TYR A 43 2.10 -19.21 -3.89
CA TYR A 43 0.68 -19.25 -3.51
C TYR A 43 -0.24 -18.99 -4.71
N SER A 44 -0.84 -20.05 -5.25
CA SER A 44 -1.87 -20.00 -6.28
C SER A 44 -3.27 -20.23 -5.68
N CYS A 45 -4.28 -19.70 -6.36
CA CYS A 45 -5.66 -20.07 -6.15
C CYS A 45 -5.93 -21.40 -6.85
N ASP A 46 -6.32 -22.42 -6.11
CA ASP A 46 -6.65 -23.75 -6.65
C ASP A 46 -7.78 -23.70 -7.70
N GLU A 47 -8.75 -22.79 -7.56
CA GLU A 47 -9.96 -22.74 -8.39
C GLU A 47 -9.77 -22.02 -9.73
N CYS A 48 -8.89 -21.02 -9.80
CA CYS A 48 -8.66 -20.25 -11.04
C CYS A 48 -7.19 -20.11 -11.43
N GLN A 49 -6.29 -20.80 -10.72
CA GLN A 49 -4.83 -20.79 -10.92
C GLN A 49 -4.17 -19.40 -10.87
N LYS A 50 -4.89 -18.40 -10.34
CA LYS A 50 -4.36 -17.05 -10.18
C LYS A 50 -3.32 -17.02 -9.06
N VAL A 51 -2.22 -16.34 -9.31
CA VAL A 51 -1.03 -16.35 -8.45
C VAL A 51 -0.93 -15.08 -7.60
N PHE A 52 -0.52 -15.22 -6.34
CA PHE A 52 -0.47 -14.14 -5.37
C PHE A 52 0.83 -14.10 -4.57
N LYS A 53 1.15 -12.91 -4.03
CA LYS A 53 2.39 -12.67 -3.26
C LYS A 53 2.37 -13.35 -1.90
N THR A 54 1.19 -13.50 -1.31
CA THR A 54 1.02 -14.01 0.05
C THR A 54 -0.16 -14.95 0.14
N ARG A 55 -0.12 -15.88 1.09
CA ARG A 55 -1.24 -16.78 1.41
C ARG A 55 -2.51 -16.01 1.79
N ASN A 56 -2.37 -14.89 2.52
CA ASN A 56 -3.50 -14.04 2.88
C ASN A 56 -4.16 -13.41 1.63
N SER A 57 -3.37 -13.05 0.62
CA SER A 57 -3.91 -12.54 -0.65
C SER A 57 -4.71 -13.62 -1.40
N VAL A 58 -4.28 -14.89 -1.40
CA VAL A 58 -5.05 -16.00 -1.96
C VAL A 58 -6.37 -16.18 -1.19
N TYR A 59 -6.32 -16.18 0.14
CA TYR A 59 -7.51 -16.34 0.98
C TYR A 59 -8.55 -15.23 0.74
N LEU A 60 -8.12 -13.97 0.74
CA LEU A 60 -9.02 -12.83 0.45
C LEU A 60 -9.58 -12.88 -0.97
N HIS A 61 -8.78 -13.35 -1.94
CA HIS A 61 -9.24 -13.54 -3.30
C HIS A 61 -10.31 -14.64 -3.40
N LYS A 62 -10.10 -15.79 -2.75
CA LYS A 62 -11.07 -16.87 -2.70
C LYS A 62 -12.40 -16.41 -2.12
N GLN A 63 -12.36 -15.71 -0.99
CA GLN A 63 -13.56 -15.11 -0.42
C GLN A 63 -14.27 -14.15 -1.38
N ALA A 64 -13.53 -13.23 -1.99
CA ALA A 64 -14.12 -12.17 -2.82
C ALA A 64 -14.64 -12.65 -4.18
N VAL A 65 -14.01 -13.66 -4.78
CA VAL A 65 -14.26 -14.07 -6.17
C VAL A 65 -15.00 -15.40 -6.27
N HIS A 66 -14.65 -16.36 -5.41
CA HIS A 66 -15.18 -17.71 -5.47
C HIS A 66 -16.30 -17.94 -4.44
N MET A 67 -16.25 -17.29 -3.29
CA MET A 67 -17.23 -17.45 -2.21
C MET A 67 -18.19 -16.24 -2.10
N LYS A 68 -18.82 -15.85 -3.22
CA LYS A 68 -19.80 -14.75 -3.25
C LYS A 68 -20.95 -14.92 -2.24
N ASP A 69 -21.29 -16.16 -1.92
CA ASP A 69 -22.39 -16.52 -1.01
C ASP A 69 -22.01 -16.39 0.48
N SER A 70 -20.71 -16.33 0.81
CA SER A 70 -20.21 -16.28 2.19
C SER A 70 -19.60 -14.93 2.57
N LEU A 71 -19.81 -13.88 1.77
CA LEU A 71 -19.32 -12.54 2.08
C LEU A 71 -20.22 -11.89 3.13
N GLU A 72 -19.99 -12.22 4.40
CA GLU A 72 -20.72 -11.70 5.57
C GLU A 72 -20.52 -10.19 5.81
N HIS A 73 -19.71 -9.52 4.99
CA HIS A 73 -19.34 -8.11 5.19
C HIS A 73 -19.80 -7.25 4.02
N LEU A 74 -21.11 -7.05 3.95
CA LEU A 74 -21.76 -6.16 3.00
C LEU A 74 -21.79 -4.72 3.53
N CYS A 75 -21.64 -3.76 2.64
CA CYS A 75 -21.89 -2.36 2.98
C CYS A 75 -23.38 -2.06 2.96
N ASP A 76 -23.92 -1.70 4.12
CA ASP A 76 -25.34 -1.35 4.28
C ASP A 76 -25.78 -0.18 3.37
N HIS A 77 -24.87 0.77 3.11
CA HIS A 77 -25.16 1.95 2.27
C HIS A 77 -25.19 1.67 0.76
N CYS A 78 -24.48 0.65 0.25
CA CYS A 78 -24.35 0.43 -1.20
C CYS A 78 -24.37 -1.03 -1.65
N GLY A 79 -24.59 -1.99 -0.75
CA GLY A 79 -24.63 -3.42 -1.00
C GLY A 79 -23.30 -4.05 -1.44
N LYS A 80 -22.19 -3.30 -1.45
CA LYS A 80 -20.90 -3.82 -1.93
C LYS A 80 -20.32 -4.83 -0.94
N PRO A 81 -19.88 -6.02 -1.40
CA PRO A 81 -19.27 -7.01 -0.53
C PRO A 81 -17.78 -6.73 -0.31
N PHE A 82 -17.30 -7.04 0.90
CA PHE A 82 -15.92 -6.90 1.30
C PHE A 82 -15.39 -8.21 1.90
N PRO A 83 -14.08 -8.51 1.73
CA PRO A 83 -13.52 -9.78 2.18
C PRO A 83 -13.23 -9.86 3.69
N ASN A 84 -13.40 -8.76 4.43
CA ASN A 84 -13.34 -8.72 5.89
C ASN A 84 -13.93 -7.41 6.44
N ASN A 85 -14.29 -7.42 7.73
CA ASN A 85 -14.85 -6.25 8.42
C ASN A 85 -13.92 -5.02 8.37
N ALA A 86 -12.59 -5.20 8.47
CA ALA A 86 -11.65 -4.07 8.44
C ALA A 86 -11.69 -3.31 7.11
N LYS A 87 -11.84 -4.02 5.98
CA LYS A 87 -12.00 -3.43 4.64
C LYS A 87 -13.37 -2.79 4.48
N LEU A 88 -14.43 -3.41 4.99
CA LEU A 88 -15.77 -2.83 5.02
C LEU A 88 -15.81 -1.52 5.81
N ARG A 89 -15.33 -1.54 7.06
CA ARG A 89 -15.26 -0.36 7.92
C ARG A 89 -14.46 0.75 7.26
N SER A 90 -13.33 0.39 6.65
CA SER A 90 -12.50 1.34 5.91
C SER A 90 -13.27 1.99 4.75
N HIS A 91 -14.02 1.20 3.99
CA HIS A 91 -14.85 1.68 2.90
C HIS A 91 -15.97 2.61 3.39
N ILE A 92 -16.73 2.19 4.41
CA ILE A 92 -17.80 3.00 5.00
C ILE A 92 -17.24 4.34 5.46
N LEU A 93 -16.10 4.33 6.16
CA LEU A 93 -15.48 5.53 6.70
C LEU A 93 -15.01 6.51 5.62
N GLY A 94 -14.43 5.97 4.54
CA GLY A 94 -13.85 6.77 3.47
C GLY A 94 -14.86 7.29 2.44
N ILE A 95 -15.95 6.56 2.20
CA ILE A 95 -16.90 6.84 1.12
C ILE A 95 -18.25 7.35 1.66
N HIS A 96 -18.74 6.80 2.77
CA HIS A 96 -20.10 7.05 3.26
C HIS A 96 -20.14 7.94 4.50
N SER A 97 -19.20 7.76 5.42
CA SER A 97 -19.20 8.46 6.71
C SER A 97 -18.66 9.90 6.64
N GLY A 98 -18.16 10.34 5.47
CA GLY A 98 -17.51 11.66 5.29
C GLY A 98 -16.34 11.93 6.26
N GLY A 99 -15.86 10.90 6.95
CA GLY A 99 -15.55 11.05 8.36
C GLY A 99 -14.38 10.21 8.81
N VAL A 100 -13.22 10.38 8.17
CA VAL A 100 -11.96 10.46 8.90
C VAL A 100 -11.22 11.61 8.29
N GLN A 101 -11.07 12.69 9.05
CA GLN A 101 -10.41 13.90 8.57
C GLN A 101 -9.10 14.01 9.32
N TYR A 102 -8.11 13.24 8.88
CA TYR A 102 -6.73 13.49 9.27
C TYR A 102 -6.35 14.86 8.69
N GLN A 103 -6.41 15.90 9.53
CA GLN A 103 -6.07 17.26 9.16
C GLN A 103 -4.56 17.44 9.21
N CYS A 104 -4.03 18.15 8.22
CA CYS A 104 -2.64 18.59 8.28
C CYS A 104 -2.50 19.65 9.38
N ALA A 105 -1.52 19.49 10.27
CA ALA A 105 -1.24 20.52 11.28
C ALA A 105 -0.61 21.80 10.68
N LEU A 106 -0.24 21.76 9.40
CA LEU A 106 0.51 22.82 8.70
C LEU A 106 -0.32 23.51 7.60
N CYS A 107 -1.54 23.03 7.31
CA CYS A 107 -2.50 23.67 6.40
C CYS A 107 -3.91 23.07 6.57
N ASP A 108 -4.93 23.66 5.96
CA ASP A 108 -6.33 23.20 6.06
C ASP A 108 -6.65 21.94 5.23
N ALA A 109 -5.65 21.24 4.69
CA ALA A 109 -5.88 20.02 3.94
C ALA A 109 -6.35 18.85 4.85
N ARG A 110 -7.42 18.17 4.45
CA ARG A 110 -8.04 17.06 5.18
C ARG A 110 -7.99 15.78 4.36
N PHE A 111 -7.70 14.66 5.01
CA PHE A 111 -7.52 13.36 4.33
C PHE A 111 -8.30 12.25 5.01
N SER A 112 -8.93 11.40 4.19
CA SER A 112 -9.64 10.17 4.61
C SER A 112 -8.73 9.12 5.26
N TRP A 113 -7.41 9.21 5.06
CA TRP A 113 -6.43 8.19 5.48
C TRP A 113 -5.15 8.80 6.04
N LYS A 114 -4.61 8.20 7.12
CA LYS A 114 -3.36 8.63 7.76
C LYS A 114 -2.17 8.54 6.80
N SER A 115 -2.15 7.53 5.93
CA SER A 115 -1.13 7.37 4.89
C SER A 115 -1.16 8.52 3.88
N CYS A 116 -2.35 8.99 3.50
CA CYS A 116 -2.53 10.15 2.63
C CYS A 116 -2.03 11.43 3.28
N LEU A 117 -2.38 11.67 4.56
CA LEU A 117 -1.85 12.80 5.32
C LEU A 117 -0.31 12.73 5.43
N SER A 118 0.25 11.57 5.80
CA SER A 118 1.70 11.42 5.96
C SER A 118 2.45 11.69 4.65
N ARG A 119 1.92 11.18 3.52
CA ARG A 119 2.45 11.48 2.19
C ARG A 119 2.34 12.98 1.87
N HIS A 120 1.20 13.60 2.15
CA HIS A 120 1.00 15.03 1.95
C HIS A 120 2.02 15.87 2.73
N VAL A 121 2.18 15.62 4.04
CA VAL A 121 3.16 16.33 4.88
C VAL A 121 4.57 16.16 4.32
N ARG A 122 4.95 14.93 3.94
CA ARG A 122 6.27 14.65 3.38
C ARG A 122 6.55 15.38 2.07
N LEU A 123 5.54 15.57 1.21
CA LEU A 123 5.72 16.16 -0.11
C LEU A 123 5.50 17.67 -0.14
N LYS A 124 4.59 18.19 0.69
CA LYS A 124 4.14 19.59 0.67
C LYS A 124 4.75 20.44 1.79
N HIS A 125 5.14 19.82 2.90
CA HIS A 125 5.59 20.54 4.10
C HIS A 125 6.98 20.17 4.58
N ARG A 126 7.71 19.32 3.85
CA ARG A 126 9.11 19.03 4.14
C ARG A 126 9.98 20.24 3.76
N LYS A 127 10.03 21.24 4.63
CA LYS A 127 11.11 22.25 4.60
C LYS A 127 12.43 21.52 4.83
N ARG A 128 13.45 21.87 4.04
CA ARG A 128 14.83 21.43 4.26
C ARG A 128 15.18 21.72 5.72
N ALA A 129 15.57 20.70 6.47
CA ALA A 129 16.23 20.89 7.75
C ALA A 129 17.67 21.28 7.44
N ASP A 130 17.93 22.59 7.33
CA ASP A 130 19.29 23.13 7.40
C ASP A 130 19.25 24.54 8.00
N ARG A 131 20.03 24.68 9.09
CA ARG A 131 20.34 25.86 9.93
C ARG A 131 19.28 26.16 11.01
N ALA A 132 19.58 26.09 12.30
CA ALA A 132 20.82 26.49 12.98
C ALA A 132 21.25 25.51 14.09
N ARG A 133 22.48 24.99 13.97
CA ARG A 133 23.48 25.17 15.03
C ARG A 133 24.02 26.60 14.86
N GLU A 134 24.46 27.19 15.97
CA GLU A 134 25.16 28.49 16.09
C GLU A 134 24.28 29.74 16.22
N GLN A 135 23.78 29.97 17.44
CA GLN A 135 24.39 30.93 18.39
C GLN A 135 23.98 30.55 19.82
#